data_AF-A0A970QTW3-F1
#
_entry.id   AF-A0A970QTW3-F1
#
_cell.length_a   1.000
_cell.length_b   1.000
_cell.length_c   1.000
_cell.angle_alpha   90.00
_cell.angle_beta   90.00
_cell.angle_gamma   90.00
#
_symmetry.space_group_name_H-M   'P 1'
#
loop_
_entity.id
_entity.type
_entity.pdbx_description
1 polymer ?
#
loop_
_entity_poly.entity_id
_entity_poly.type
_entity_poly.pdbx_seq_one_letter_code
_entity_poly.pdbx_strand_id
1 'polypeptide(L)'
;RTGQYVPETVGEIVRCIYESLAMKYRQTFEKIKSCTGKDYEVIHVIGGGVKDTLLCGMTASSCERAVMAGPIEATVFGNISVGLLASGAVKSIAQAREIVKKSDTIKEYTPGNTEEWRKAYEKFLCVTGQNL
;
A
#
# COMPACT_ATOMS: atom_id res chain seq x y z
N ARG A 1 -1.85 20.97 22.39
CA ARG A 1 -2.35 19.62 22.79
C ARG A 1 -3.64 19.37 22.02
N THR A 2 -3.81 18.19 21.41
CA THR A 2 -4.89 17.91 20.42
C THR A 2 -6.17 17.32 21.03
N GLY A 3 -6.17 16.99 22.33
CA GLY A 3 -7.35 16.45 23.04
C GLY A 3 -7.73 15.01 22.65
N GLN A 4 -6.87 14.31 21.92
CA GLN A 4 -7.10 12.91 21.56
C GLN A 4 -6.95 11.99 22.78
N TYR A 5 -7.72 10.90 22.79
CA TYR A 5 -7.52 9.80 23.73
C TYR A 5 -6.08 9.27 23.64
N VAL A 6 -5.48 8.98 24.78
CA VAL A 6 -4.13 8.42 24.88
C VAL A 6 -4.29 6.90 24.97
N PRO A 7 -3.80 6.11 24.00
CA PRO A 7 -3.81 4.65 24.07
C PRO A 7 -3.12 4.13 25.35
N GLU A 8 -3.76 3.18 26.04
CA GLU A 8 -3.26 2.66 27.33
C GLU A 8 -2.79 1.21 27.23
N THR A 9 -3.38 0.43 26.33
CA THR A 9 -3.05 -0.98 26.11
C THR A 9 -2.14 -1.18 24.90
N VAL A 10 -1.41 -2.31 24.89
CA VAL A 10 -0.57 -2.70 23.73
C VAL A 10 -1.39 -2.74 22.44
N GLY A 11 -2.62 -3.28 22.50
CA GLY A 11 -3.51 -3.37 21.35
C GLY A 11 -3.89 -1.99 20.80
N GLU A 12 -4.23 -1.04 21.67
CA GLU A 12 -4.56 0.32 21.26
C GLU A 12 -3.35 1.07 20.70
N ILE A 13 -2.17 0.88 21.28
CA ILE A 13 -0.92 1.48 20.78
C ILE A 13 -0.62 0.96 19.38
N VAL A 14 -0.65 -0.37 19.20
CA VAL A 14 -0.40 -1.01 17.91
C VAL A 14 -1.42 -0.57 16.87
N ARG A 15 -2.71 -0.52 17.24
CA ARG A 15 -3.78 -0.03 16.37
C ARG A 15 -3.53 1.42 15.93
N CYS A 16 -3.18 2.30 16.87
CA CYS A 16 -2.85 3.70 16.59
C CYS A 16 -1.69 3.82 15.58
N ILE A 17 -0.65 2.99 15.72
CA ILE A 17 0.49 2.96 14.78
C ILE A 17 0.00 2.56 13.38
N TYR A 18 -0.75 1.46 13.26
CA TYR A 18 -1.22 0.96 11.97
C TYR A 18 -2.17 1.92 11.26
N GLU A 19 -3.13 2.49 11.98
CA GLU A 19 -4.05 3.49 11.43
C GLU A 19 -3.29 4.73 10.97
N SER A 20 -2.32 5.20 11.76
CA SER A 20 -1.48 6.36 11.39
C SER A 20 -0.67 6.10 10.13
N LEU A 21 -0.12 4.88 9.97
CA LEU A 21 0.59 4.48 8.74
C LEU A 21 -0.35 4.45 7.54
N ALA A 22 -1.52 3.83 7.65
CA ALA A 22 -2.50 3.76 6.57
C ALA A 22 -2.96 5.16 6.12
N MET A 23 -3.23 6.07 7.07
CA MET A 23 -3.57 7.47 6.78
C MET A 23 -2.40 8.22 6.13
N LYS A 24 -1.16 7.94 6.55
CA LYS A 24 0.02 8.53 5.90
C LYS A 24 0.20 8.02 4.47
N TYR A 25 -0.09 6.75 4.20
CA TYR A 25 -0.10 6.19 2.85
C TYR A 25 -1.17 6.84 1.98
N ARG A 26 -2.41 7.01 2.49
CA ARG A 26 -3.46 7.76 1.80
C ARG A 26 -2.99 9.17 1.45
N GLN A 27 -2.38 9.88 2.39
CA GLN A 27 -1.86 11.22 2.11
C GLN A 27 -0.81 11.23 1.00
N THR A 28 0.17 10.33 1.06
CA THR A 28 1.19 10.23 0.00
C THR A 28 0.57 9.86 -1.34
N PHE A 29 -0.42 8.96 -1.33
CA PHE A 29 -1.16 8.57 -2.52
C PHE A 29 -1.89 9.75 -3.17
N GLU A 30 -2.63 10.54 -2.40
CA GLU A 30 -3.30 11.76 -2.90
C GLU A 30 -2.29 12.80 -3.42
N LYS A 31 -1.14 12.95 -2.76
CA LYS A 31 -0.05 13.81 -3.26
C LYS A 31 0.48 13.34 -4.60
N ILE A 32 0.71 12.04 -4.77
CA ILE A 32 1.16 11.49 -6.05
C ILE A 32 0.12 11.78 -7.14
N LYS A 33 -1.18 11.56 -6.86
CA LYS A 33 -2.26 11.88 -7.80
C LYS A 33 -2.29 13.36 -8.18
N SER A 34 -2.14 14.25 -7.21
CA SER A 34 -2.07 15.70 -7.43
C SER A 34 -0.87 16.07 -8.29
N CYS A 35 0.31 15.53 -8.00
CA CYS A 35 1.54 15.83 -8.75
C CYS A 35 1.53 15.27 -10.18
N THR A 36 0.90 14.12 -10.41
CA THR A 36 0.91 13.47 -11.74
C THR A 36 -0.34 13.78 -12.57
N GLY A 37 -1.41 14.29 -11.96
CA GLY A 37 -2.71 14.48 -12.59
C GLY A 37 -3.40 13.18 -13.01
N LYS A 38 -2.97 12.03 -12.47
CA LYS A 38 -3.49 10.71 -12.81
C LYS A 38 -4.21 10.09 -11.62
N ASP A 39 -5.21 9.27 -11.92
CA ASP A 39 -5.77 8.35 -10.93
C ASP A 39 -5.14 6.95 -11.08
N TYR A 40 -5.12 6.22 -9.97
CA TYR A 40 -4.54 4.88 -9.90
C TYR A 40 -5.55 3.97 -9.21
N GLU A 41 -5.87 2.84 -9.84
CA GLU A 41 -6.91 1.92 -9.34
C GLU A 41 -6.38 0.96 -8.26
N VAL A 42 -5.08 0.65 -8.29
CA VAL A 42 -4.46 -0.39 -7.48
C VAL A 42 -3.15 0.10 -6.86
N ILE A 43 -2.94 -0.23 -5.59
CA ILE A 43 -1.68 -0.04 -4.88
C ILE A 43 -0.96 -1.39 -4.81
N HIS A 44 0.23 -1.47 -5.39
CA HIS A 44 1.08 -2.66 -5.27
C HIS A 44 1.99 -2.55 -4.05
N VAL A 45 1.82 -3.45 -3.09
CA VAL A 45 2.71 -3.59 -1.93
C VAL A 45 3.66 -4.75 -2.23
N ILE A 46 4.96 -4.50 -2.07
CA ILE A 46 6.04 -5.46 -2.34
C ILE A 46 7.01 -5.50 -1.15
N GLY A 47 7.91 -6.47 -1.12
CA GLY A 47 8.88 -6.60 -0.02
C GLY A 47 8.28 -7.22 1.25
N GLY A 48 8.98 -7.04 2.37
CA GLY A 48 8.56 -7.58 3.67
C GLY A 48 7.19 -7.08 4.16
N GLY A 49 6.77 -5.88 3.71
CA GLY A 49 5.48 -5.28 4.08
C GLY A 49 4.26 -6.09 3.61
N VAL A 50 4.43 -6.98 2.62
CA VAL A 50 3.39 -7.90 2.13
C VAL A 50 2.88 -8.84 3.23
N LYS A 51 3.73 -9.17 4.21
CA LYS A 51 3.38 -10.08 5.32
C LYS A 51 2.45 -9.43 6.35
N ASP A 52 2.38 -8.10 6.36
CA ASP A 52 1.53 -7.36 7.28
C ASP A 52 0.11 -7.25 6.72
N THR A 53 -0.66 -8.33 6.92
CA THR A 53 -2.00 -8.44 6.35
C THR A 53 -2.96 -7.40 6.92
N LEU A 54 -2.75 -6.97 8.17
CA LEU A 54 -3.56 -5.94 8.81
C LEU A 54 -3.31 -4.59 8.14
N LEU A 55 -2.05 -4.18 7.99
CA LEU A 55 -1.72 -2.92 7.31
C LEU A 55 -2.16 -2.93 5.85
N CYS A 56 -2.05 -4.05 5.14
CA CYS A 56 -2.53 -4.15 3.75
C CYS A 56 -4.04 -3.87 3.66
N GLY A 57 -4.85 -4.47 4.54
CA GLY A 57 -6.30 -4.23 4.58
C GLY A 57 -6.66 -2.80 5.00
N MET A 58 -5.96 -2.25 5.99
CA MET A 58 -6.14 -0.86 6.42
C MET A 58 -5.74 0.12 5.32
N THR A 59 -4.67 -0.16 4.57
CA THR A 59 -4.23 0.64 3.43
C THR A 59 -5.27 0.62 2.32
N ALA A 60 -5.81 -0.55 1.97
CA ALA A 60 -6.86 -0.67 0.95
C ALA A 60 -8.09 0.16 1.34
N SER A 61 -8.49 0.06 2.60
CA SER A 61 -9.65 0.76 3.15
C SER A 61 -9.43 2.28 3.26
N SER A 62 -8.28 2.69 3.78
CA SER A 62 -7.91 4.10 3.93
C SER A 62 -7.75 4.78 2.58
N CYS A 63 -7.01 4.18 1.65
CA CYS A 63 -6.79 4.75 0.32
C CYS A 63 -7.99 4.62 -0.62
N GLU A 64 -9.03 3.88 -0.24
CA GLU A 64 -10.19 3.57 -1.09
C GLU A 64 -9.75 2.94 -2.43
N ARG A 65 -8.73 2.06 -2.39
CA ARG A 65 -8.13 1.37 -3.55
C ARG A 65 -7.83 -0.08 -3.23
N ALA A 66 -7.86 -0.95 -4.25
CA ALA A 66 -7.41 -2.33 -4.06
C ALA A 66 -5.90 -2.35 -3.76
N VAL A 67 -5.49 -3.23 -2.86
CA VAL A 67 -4.06 -3.49 -2.57
C VAL A 67 -3.70 -4.87 -3.07
N MET A 68 -2.70 -4.92 -3.95
CA MET A 68 -2.10 -6.16 -4.44
C MET A 68 -0.77 -6.38 -3.71
N ALA A 69 -0.75 -7.31 -2.77
CA ALA A 69 0.42 -7.60 -1.94
C ALA A 69 1.19 -8.80 -2.52
N GLY A 70 2.39 -8.53 -3.03
CA GLY A 70 3.28 -9.51 -3.64
C GLY A 70 3.84 -9.06 -5.00
N PRO A 71 4.91 -9.72 -5.48
CA PRO A 71 5.69 -10.75 -4.79
C PRO A 71 6.53 -10.18 -3.64
N ILE A 72 6.81 -10.99 -2.61
CA ILE A 72 7.66 -10.56 -1.48
C ILE A 72 9.05 -10.16 -1.98
N GLU A 73 9.62 -10.96 -2.88
CA GLU A 73 10.97 -10.77 -3.42
C GLU A 73 10.97 -9.98 -4.74
N ALA A 74 10.15 -8.92 -4.85
CA ALA A 74 10.01 -8.15 -6.08
C ALA A 74 11.34 -7.61 -6.64
N THR A 75 12.27 -7.20 -5.77
CA THR A 75 13.62 -6.76 -6.17
C THR A 75 14.41 -7.88 -6.84
N VAL A 76 14.34 -9.10 -6.29
CA VAL A 76 15.02 -10.28 -6.85
C VAL A 76 14.42 -10.62 -8.22
N PHE A 77 13.10 -10.66 -8.32
CA PHE A 77 12.40 -10.91 -9.58
C PHE A 77 12.73 -9.86 -10.65
N GLY A 78 12.84 -8.59 -10.28
CA GLY A 78 13.24 -7.52 -11.18
C GLY A 78 14.64 -7.74 -11.74
N ASN A 79 15.61 -8.07 -10.88
CA ASN A 79 16.99 -8.31 -11.30
C ASN A 79 17.12 -9.53 -12.23
N ILE A 80 16.48 -10.64 -11.87
CA ILE A 80 16.45 -11.86 -12.70
C ILE A 80 15.79 -11.55 -14.06
N SER A 81 14.69 -10.81 -14.06
CA SER A 81 13.95 -10.47 -15.29
C SER A 81 14.83 -9.69 -16.28
N VAL A 82 15.59 -8.70 -15.81
CA VAL A 82 16.50 -7.93 -16.68
C VAL A 82 17.63 -8.80 -17.21
N GLY A 83 18.20 -9.69 -16.38
CA GLY A 83 19.21 -10.66 -16.84
C GLY A 83 18.69 -11.62 -17.90
N LEU A 84 17.47 -12.15 -17.72
CA LEU A 84 16.84 -13.03 -18.69
C LEU A 84 16.53 -12.32 -20.02
N LEU A 85 16.11 -11.06 -19.96
CA LEU A 85 15.92 -10.22 -21.15
C LEU A 85 17.24 -10.00 -21.88
N ALA A 86 18.31 -9.64 -21.17
CA ALA A 86 19.63 -9.40 -21.75
C ALA A 86 20.23 -10.67 -22.39
N SER A 87 19.97 -11.85 -21.80
CA SER A 87 20.42 -13.13 -22.35
C SER A 87 19.60 -13.64 -23.54
N GLY A 88 18.46 -13.00 -23.86
CA GLY A 88 17.53 -13.46 -24.88
C GLY A 88 16.66 -14.66 -24.47
N ALA A 89 16.80 -15.17 -23.23
CA ALA A 89 15.97 -16.27 -22.70
C ALA A 89 14.49 -15.86 -22.55
N VAL A 90 14.23 -14.57 -22.30
CA VAL A 90 12.89 -13.98 -22.31
C VAL A 90 12.84 -12.92 -23.40
N LYS A 91 11.78 -12.97 -24.23
CA LYS A 91 11.66 -12.17 -25.46
C LYS A 91 11.07 -10.78 -25.23
N SER A 92 10.42 -10.53 -24.10
CA SER A 92 9.79 -9.24 -23.82
C SER A 92 9.50 -9.02 -22.33
N ILE A 93 9.36 -7.76 -21.94
CA ILE A 93 8.93 -7.37 -20.59
C ILE A 93 7.57 -7.98 -20.24
N ALA A 94 6.67 -8.10 -21.22
CA ALA A 94 5.37 -8.73 -21.01
C ALA A 94 5.52 -10.20 -20.61
N GLN A 95 6.39 -10.95 -21.30
CA GLN A 95 6.68 -12.34 -20.95
C GLN A 95 7.35 -12.45 -19.56
N ALA A 96 8.27 -11.53 -19.22
CA ALA A 96 8.88 -11.49 -17.89
C ALA A 96 7.83 -11.30 -16.79
N ARG A 97 6.90 -10.35 -16.96
CA ARG A 97 5.80 -10.10 -16.01
C ARG A 97 4.88 -11.31 -15.85
N GLU A 98 4.58 -12.01 -16.94
CA GLU A 98 3.77 -13.24 -16.90
C GLU A 98 4.45 -14.35 -16.10
N ILE A 99 5.77 -14.52 -16.25
CA ILE A 99 6.56 -15.47 -15.47
C ILE A 99 6.50 -15.09 -13.99
N VAL A 100 6.76 -13.84 -13.64
CA VAL A 100 6.71 -13.35 -12.25
C VAL A 100 5.33 -13.58 -11.63
N LYS A 101 4.26 -13.27 -12.36
CA LYS A 101 2.87 -13.48 -11.90
C LYS A 101 2.55 -14.95 -11.61
N LYS A 102 3.19 -15.89 -12.32
CA LYS A 102 3.05 -17.34 -12.09
C LYS A 102 3.99 -17.89 -11.02
N SER A 103 4.99 -17.12 -10.60
CA SER A 103 6.05 -17.57 -9.69
C SER A 103 5.75 -17.32 -8.22
N ASP A 104 4.78 -16.45 -7.90
CA ASP A 104 4.41 -16.14 -6.52
C ASP A 104 2.90 -15.85 -6.41
N THR A 105 2.35 -16.00 -5.21
CA THR A 105 0.94 -15.69 -4.95
C THR A 105 0.80 -14.21 -4.61
N ILE A 106 0.08 -13.47 -5.43
CA ILE A 106 -0.30 -12.09 -5.14
C ILE A 106 -1.64 -12.12 -4.42
N LYS A 107 -1.67 -11.58 -3.19
CA LYS A 107 -2.91 -11.48 -2.40
C LYS A 107 -3.57 -10.13 -2.61
N GLU A 108 -4.86 -10.16 -2.92
CA GLU A 108 -5.69 -8.96 -3.06
C GLU A 108 -6.38 -8.61 -1.74
N TYR A 109 -6.39 -7.31 -1.41
CA TYR A 109 -7.17 -6.73 -0.33
C TYR A 109 -8.07 -5.64 -0.91
N THR A 110 -9.38 -5.77 -0.70
CA THR A 110 -10.37 -4.80 -1.16
C THR A 110 -10.72 -3.80 -0.04
N PRO A 111 -11.12 -2.57 -0.39
CA PRO A 111 -11.53 -1.58 0.61
C PRO A 111 -12.76 -2.04 1.42
N GLY A 112 -12.71 -1.84 2.74
CA GLY A 112 -13.84 -2.03 3.66
C GLY A 112 -14.05 -0.83 4.57
N ASN A 113 -15.28 -0.62 5.08
CA ASN A 113 -15.60 0.48 6.00
C ASN A 113 -15.10 1.86 5.55
N THR A 114 -15.16 2.16 4.24
CA THR A 114 -14.52 3.34 3.63
C THR A 114 -15.02 4.67 4.22
N GLU A 115 -16.28 4.73 4.64
CA GLU A 115 -16.86 5.90 5.31
C GLU A 115 -16.17 6.21 6.66
N GLU A 116 -15.92 5.18 7.47
CA GLU A 116 -15.23 5.35 8.75
C GLU A 116 -13.78 5.81 8.54
N TRP A 117 -13.11 5.22 7.55
CA TRP A 117 -11.75 5.60 7.17
C TRP A 117 -11.66 7.02 6.63
N ARG A 118 -12.66 7.50 5.90
CA ARG A 118 -12.71 8.88 5.42
C ARG A 118 -12.80 9.87 6.58
N LYS A 119 -13.73 9.63 7.52
CA LYS A 119 -13.86 10.44 8.74
C LYS A 119 -12.58 10.43 9.58
N ALA A 120 -11.97 9.25 9.73
CA ALA A 120 -10.69 9.12 10.44
C ALA A 120 -9.57 9.91 9.75
N TYR A 121 -9.51 9.87 8.42
CA TYR A 121 -8.54 10.61 7.64
C TYR A 121 -8.73 12.13 7.72
N GLU A 122 -9.97 12.63 7.63
CA GLU A 122 -10.28 14.05 7.83
C GLU A 122 -9.81 14.54 9.21
N LYS A 123 -10.10 13.75 10.26
CA LYS A 123 -9.59 14.03 11.60
C LYS A 123 -8.07 14.04 11.65
N PHE A 124 -7.40 13.10 10.98
CA PHE A 124 -5.94 13.05 10.89
C PHE A 124 -5.34 14.30 10.23
N LEU A 125 -5.92 14.78 9.13
CA LEU A 125 -5.45 16.02 8.47
C LEU A 125 -5.61 17.23 9.41
N CYS A 126 -6.77 17.33 10.06
CA CYS A 126 -7.05 18.40 11.04
C CYS A 126 -6.03 18.41 12.19
N VAL A 127 -5.76 17.23 12.77
CA VAL A 127 -4.85 17.08 13.92
C VAL A 127 -3.39 17.32 13.54
N THR A 128 -2.97 16.88 12.35
CA THR A 128 -1.56 16.99 11.91
C THR A 128 -1.23 18.32 11.23
N GLY A 129 -2.24 19.16 10.94
CA GLY A 129 -2.07 20.41 10.21
C GLY A 129 -1.60 20.21 8.76
N GLN A 130 -1.75 19.00 8.23
CA GLN A 130 -1.32 18.64 6.88
C GLN A 130 -2.50 18.75 5.92
N ASN A 131 -2.89 19.97 5.55
CA ASN A 131 -3.81 20.16 4.43
C ASN A 131 -3.03 19.97 3.11
N LEU A 132 -3.68 19.31 2.14
CA LEU A 132 -3.20 19.22 0.76
C LEU A 132 -3.33 20.57 0.06
#